data_AF-A0A7Y2WXN8-F1
#
_entry.id   AF-A0A7Y2WXN8-F1
#
_cell.length_a   1.000
_cell.length_b   1.000
_cell.length_c   1.000
_cell.angle_alpha   90.00
_cell.angle_beta   90.00
_cell.angle_gamma   90.00
#
_symmetry.space_group_name_H-M   'P 1'
#
loop_
_entity.id
_entity.type
_entity.pdbx_description
1 polymer ?
#
loop_
_entity_poly.entity_id
_entity_poly.type
_entity_poly.pdbx_seq_one_letter_code
_entity_poly.pdbx_strand_id
1 'polypeptide(L)'
;MFSPHGQKYPTDPDQIIHARTMTVQEMFAHGDAGLLVPHRHRQYIWGDGQVSRFVGDICRCVVRLIADRSATHCFGSIILLRDFSSDQSIQRLDPYFTPPTLSTLVDGQQRLATLALVASRVYWRLHELRAITHDDECRTLRDVFDQHMDALLNICSFSLRSGFPWRRPIMIHGRFDSWHEHALSGGVYQSAVSDYLGQFLRTLMTDALKPPVDPSSFLAPHIAMIDRWLNVITTADHSTGESYVTAWTIRSGLSYLDRQLFIHPAIIAAVAGPTGDRDSISYRLQAFVLLWAFAHTLLRRCCFVVITPTTERAMESVLEVRRRELAQEDAG
;
A
#
# COMPACT_ATOMS: atom_id res chain seq x y z
N MET A 1 -7.22 -46.39 -24.88
CA MET A 1 -5.80 -46.21 -24.47
C MET A 1 -5.81 -45.49 -23.13
N PHE A 2 -5.52 -46.21 -22.05
CA PHE A 2 -5.51 -45.68 -20.69
C PHE A 2 -4.09 -45.18 -20.36
N SER A 3 -4.01 -43.98 -19.76
CA SER A 3 -2.75 -43.42 -19.24
C SER A 3 -2.41 -44.05 -17.87
N PRO A 4 -1.14 -44.37 -17.55
CA PRO A 4 -0.79 -45.23 -16.41
C PRO A 4 -0.74 -44.54 -15.04
N HIS A 5 -1.16 -43.28 -14.92
CA HIS A 5 -1.21 -42.58 -13.63
C HIS A 5 -2.59 -41.98 -13.42
N GLY A 6 -3.36 -42.60 -12.52
CA GLY A 6 -4.69 -42.19 -12.09
C GLY A 6 -4.71 -40.90 -11.27
N GLN A 7 -4.10 -39.82 -11.76
CA GLN A 7 -4.42 -38.48 -11.31
C GLN A 7 -5.67 -38.03 -12.07
N LYS A 8 -6.82 -38.02 -11.38
CA LYS A 8 -7.97 -37.24 -11.82
C LYS A 8 -7.55 -35.78 -11.84
N TYR A 9 -7.21 -35.26 -13.01
CA TYR A 9 -6.96 -33.85 -13.16
C TYR A 9 -8.24 -33.07 -12.83
N PRO A 10 -8.13 -31.95 -12.10
CA PRO A 10 -9.26 -31.07 -11.88
C PRO A 10 -9.80 -30.62 -13.24
N THR A 11 -11.02 -31.04 -13.57
CA THR A 11 -11.73 -30.73 -14.83
C THR A 11 -12.61 -29.48 -14.69
N ASP A 12 -12.63 -28.90 -13.49
CA ASP A 12 -13.42 -27.73 -13.13
C ASP A 12 -12.56 -26.46 -13.29
N PRO A 13 -12.96 -25.48 -14.13
CA PRO A 13 -12.29 -24.18 -14.24
C PRO A 13 -12.11 -23.45 -12.90
N ASP A 14 -13.02 -23.66 -11.95
CA ASP A 14 -12.96 -23.03 -10.62
C ASP A 14 -11.85 -23.63 -9.73
N GLN A 15 -11.26 -24.77 -10.12
CA GLN A 15 -10.10 -25.38 -9.49
C GLN A 15 -8.76 -24.93 -10.11
N ILE A 16 -8.80 -24.13 -11.19
CA ILE A 16 -7.65 -23.77 -12.04
C ILE A 16 -7.21 -22.31 -11.82
N ILE A 17 -8.15 -21.41 -11.49
CA ILE A 17 -7.90 -20.01 -11.17
C ILE A 17 -8.71 -19.63 -9.94
N HIS A 18 -8.04 -19.19 -8.87
CA HIS A 18 -8.73 -18.61 -7.72
C HIS A 18 -8.77 -17.09 -7.83
N ALA A 19 -9.98 -16.54 -7.93
CA ALA A 19 -10.22 -15.10 -7.83
C ALA A 19 -10.91 -14.80 -6.49
N ARG A 20 -10.34 -13.91 -5.69
CA ARG A 20 -10.93 -13.47 -4.42
C ARG A 20 -10.80 -11.97 -4.26
N THR A 21 -11.86 -11.33 -3.80
CA THR A 21 -11.77 -9.94 -3.36
C THR A 21 -11.11 -9.91 -1.99
N MET A 22 -10.04 -9.13 -1.87
CA MET A 22 -9.32 -8.91 -0.62
C MET A 22 -9.19 -7.43 -0.36
N THR A 23 -9.46 -7.00 0.86
CA THR A 23 -9.07 -5.67 1.33
C THR A 23 -7.55 -5.52 1.27
N VAL A 24 -7.07 -4.27 1.23
CA VAL A 24 -5.63 -3.99 1.30
C VAL A 24 -5.03 -4.62 2.56
N GLN A 25 -5.70 -4.48 3.71
CA GLN A 25 -5.20 -5.06 4.95
C GLN A 25 -5.10 -6.59 4.89
N GLU A 26 -6.11 -7.29 4.35
CA GLU A 26 -6.06 -8.75 4.21
C GLU A 26 -4.93 -9.21 3.27
N MET A 27 -4.65 -8.45 2.21
CA MET A 27 -3.59 -8.77 1.26
C MET A 27 -2.20 -8.71 1.90
N PHE A 28 -1.97 -7.78 2.82
CA PHE A 28 -0.66 -7.53 3.44
C PHE A 28 -0.59 -7.90 4.94
N ALA A 29 -1.58 -8.63 5.47
CA ALA A 29 -1.77 -8.84 6.91
C ALA A 29 -0.56 -9.42 7.65
N HIS A 30 0.19 -10.32 7.01
CA HIS A 30 1.28 -11.07 7.65
C HIS A 30 2.66 -10.40 7.53
N GLY A 31 2.80 -9.39 6.66
CA GLY A 31 4.06 -8.66 6.48
C GLY A 31 5.26 -9.56 6.11
N ASP A 32 5.02 -10.72 5.51
CA ASP A 32 6.03 -11.74 5.15
C ASP A 32 6.02 -12.10 3.66
N ALA A 33 5.09 -11.52 2.89
CA ALA A 33 5.02 -11.69 1.46
C ALA A 33 5.81 -10.58 0.75
N GLY A 34 6.67 -10.94 -0.20
CA GLY A 34 7.28 -9.98 -1.12
C GLY A 34 6.80 -10.20 -2.56
N LEU A 35 6.92 -9.14 -3.35
CA LEU A 35 6.42 -9.03 -4.71
C LEU A 35 7.58 -8.87 -5.69
N LEU A 36 7.67 -9.76 -6.66
CA LEU A 36 8.65 -9.67 -7.72
C LEU A 36 7.97 -9.20 -9.02
N VAL A 37 8.39 -8.05 -9.53
CA VAL A 37 8.05 -7.65 -10.89
C VAL A 37 9.03 -8.36 -11.85
N PRO A 38 8.54 -9.16 -12.82
CA PRO A 38 9.40 -9.91 -13.74
C PRO A 38 10.37 -9.01 -14.52
N HIS A 39 11.54 -9.55 -14.90
CA HIS A 39 12.53 -8.84 -15.72
C HIS A 39 11.96 -8.23 -17.02
N ARG A 40 10.99 -8.91 -17.63
CA ARG A 40 10.38 -8.53 -18.91
C ARG A 40 9.37 -7.40 -18.80
N HIS A 41 8.90 -7.10 -17.60
CA HIS A 41 7.89 -6.07 -17.41
C HIS A 41 8.53 -4.68 -17.42
N ARG A 42 7.71 -3.68 -17.73
CA ARG A 42 8.12 -2.28 -17.67
C ARG A 42 8.19 -1.81 -16.22
N GLN A 43 9.08 -0.87 -15.95
CA GLN A 43 9.16 -0.15 -14.67
C GLN A 43 7.87 0.64 -14.40
N TYR A 44 7.83 1.31 -13.25
CA TYR A 44 6.75 2.22 -12.90
C TYR A 44 6.67 3.39 -13.89
N ILE A 45 5.50 3.62 -14.48
CA ILE A 45 5.25 4.61 -15.55
C ILE A 45 3.92 5.37 -15.41
N TRP A 46 3.14 5.14 -14.35
CA TRP A 46 1.97 5.98 -14.10
C TRP A 46 2.38 7.44 -14.00
N GLY A 47 1.60 8.34 -14.59
CA GLY A 47 1.79 9.77 -14.48
C GLY A 47 0.89 10.39 -13.40
N ASP A 48 1.01 11.71 -13.26
CA ASP A 48 0.33 12.50 -12.24
C ASP A 48 -1.19 12.30 -12.23
N GLY A 49 -1.82 12.19 -13.40
CA GLY A 49 -3.27 11.99 -13.51
C GLY A 49 -3.74 10.67 -12.91
N GLN A 50 -3.00 9.58 -13.12
CA GLN A 50 -3.32 8.27 -12.54
C GLN A 50 -3.10 8.27 -11.03
N VAL A 51 -1.99 8.86 -10.55
CA VAL A 51 -1.69 8.97 -9.11
C VAL A 51 -2.74 9.82 -8.39
N SER A 52 -3.09 10.99 -8.93
CA SER A 52 -4.11 11.87 -8.36
C SER A 52 -5.48 11.18 -8.32
N ARG A 53 -5.87 10.48 -9.40
CA ARG A 53 -7.11 9.71 -9.43
C ARG A 53 -7.12 8.61 -8.36
N PHE A 54 -6.01 7.89 -8.19
CA PHE A 54 -5.88 6.81 -7.20
C PHE A 54 -6.11 7.33 -5.76
N VAL A 55 -5.47 8.44 -5.39
CA VAL A 55 -5.66 9.05 -4.06
C VAL A 55 -7.08 9.64 -3.93
N GLY A 56 -7.56 10.33 -4.96
CA GLY A 56 -8.90 10.91 -4.98
C GLY A 56 -10.02 9.85 -4.90
N ASP A 57 -9.81 8.64 -5.42
CA ASP A 57 -10.75 7.52 -5.30
C ASP A 57 -10.88 7.05 -3.84
N ILE A 58 -9.78 7.03 -3.08
CA ILE A 58 -9.82 6.76 -1.63
C ILE A 58 -10.60 7.87 -0.92
N CYS A 59 -10.32 9.13 -1.22
CA CYS A 59 -11.03 10.28 -0.65
C CYS A 59 -12.54 10.20 -0.89
N ARG A 60 -12.95 9.89 -2.14
CA ARG A 60 -14.38 9.68 -2.48
C ARG A 60 -14.98 8.50 -1.74
N CYS A 61 -14.21 7.44 -1.49
CA CYS A 61 -14.67 6.31 -0.69
C CYS A 61 -14.98 6.73 0.75
N VAL A 62 -14.14 7.57 1.38
CA VAL A 62 -14.40 8.14 2.71
C VAL A 62 -15.72 8.93 2.72
N VAL A 63 -15.93 9.79 1.73
CA VAL A 63 -17.18 10.57 1.58
C VAL A 63 -18.39 9.63 1.48
N ARG A 64 -18.30 8.59 0.66
CA ARG A 64 -19.37 7.59 0.51
C ARG A 64 -19.64 6.82 1.81
N LEU A 65 -18.60 6.46 2.56
CA LEU A 65 -18.70 5.72 3.82
C LEU A 65 -19.47 6.46 4.91
N ILE A 66 -19.47 7.80 4.86
CA ILE A 66 -20.27 8.64 5.77
C ILE A 66 -21.76 8.46 5.51
N ALA A 67 -22.15 8.34 4.23
CA ALA A 67 -23.55 8.17 3.83
C ALA A 67 -23.99 6.70 3.81
N ASP A 68 -23.11 5.78 3.44
CA ASP A 68 -23.39 4.36 3.27
C ASP A 68 -22.30 3.50 3.94
N ARG A 69 -22.72 2.77 4.98
CA ARG A 69 -21.80 1.94 5.79
C ARG A 69 -21.22 0.73 5.05
N SER A 70 -21.83 0.37 3.92
CA SER A 70 -21.39 -0.74 3.07
C SER A 70 -20.44 -0.30 1.96
N ALA A 71 -20.18 1.01 1.83
CA ALA A 71 -19.37 1.53 0.75
C ALA A 71 -17.95 0.93 0.75
N THR A 72 -17.57 0.37 -0.39
CA THR A 72 -16.21 -0.08 -0.67
C THR A 72 -15.71 0.54 -1.98
N HIS A 73 -14.39 0.51 -2.18
CA HIS A 73 -13.75 0.86 -3.44
C HIS A 73 -12.89 -0.30 -3.92
N CYS A 74 -12.99 -0.65 -5.19
CA CYS A 74 -12.16 -1.68 -5.80
C CYS A 74 -11.15 -1.02 -6.75
N PHE A 75 -9.86 -1.21 -6.51
CA PHE A 75 -8.78 -0.73 -7.38
C PHE A 75 -8.60 -1.61 -8.63
N GLY A 76 -9.50 -2.57 -8.85
CA GLY A 76 -9.47 -3.54 -9.93
C GLY A 76 -8.76 -4.84 -9.55
N SER A 77 -8.34 -5.60 -10.56
CA SER A 77 -7.70 -6.91 -10.38
C SER A 77 -6.18 -6.87 -10.30
N ILE A 78 -5.58 -7.78 -9.53
CA ILE A 78 -4.14 -8.06 -9.57
C ILE A 78 -3.95 -9.53 -9.88
N ILE A 79 -2.89 -9.87 -10.62
CA ILE A 79 -2.58 -11.26 -10.96
C ILE A 79 -1.25 -11.62 -10.32
N LEU A 80 -1.28 -12.61 -9.44
CA LEU A 80 -0.12 -13.10 -8.69
C LEU A 80 0.15 -14.56 -9.00
N LEU A 81 1.41 -14.89 -9.25
CA LEU A 81 1.90 -16.27 -9.33
C LEU A 81 2.73 -16.56 -8.09
N ARG A 82 2.33 -17.55 -7.30
CA ARG A 82 3.07 -17.94 -6.09
C ARG A 82 4.14 -18.97 -6.43
N ASP A 83 5.32 -18.79 -5.85
CA ASP A 83 6.42 -19.78 -5.84
C ASP A 83 6.79 -20.33 -7.23
N PHE A 84 6.74 -19.49 -8.26
CA PHE A 84 6.99 -19.92 -9.64
C PHE A 84 8.49 -20.00 -9.95
N SER A 85 9.08 -21.17 -9.68
CA SER A 85 10.52 -21.44 -9.74
C SER A 85 11.19 -21.34 -11.11
N SER A 86 10.42 -21.27 -12.21
CA SER A 86 10.99 -21.21 -13.57
C SER A 86 11.30 -19.79 -14.05
N ASP A 87 11.00 -18.75 -13.27
CA ASP A 87 11.42 -17.39 -13.61
C ASP A 87 12.92 -17.20 -13.32
N GLN A 88 13.71 -16.83 -14.33
CA GLN A 88 15.13 -16.54 -14.18
C GLN A 88 15.39 -15.41 -13.17
N SER A 89 14.45 -14.49 -12.96
CA SER A 89 14.56 -13.47 -11.93
C SER A 89 14.54 -14.05 -10.53
N ILE A 90 13.81 -15.15 -10.30
CA ILE A 90 13.73 -15.84 -9.00
C ILE A 90 15.01 -16.62 -8.74
N GLN A 91 15.57 -17.28 -9.75
CA GLN A 91 16.80 -18.08 -9.62
C GLN A 91 18.04 -17.26 -9.21
N ARG A 92 18.00 -15.93 -9.38
CA ARG A 92 19.08 -15.01 -9.01
C ARG A 92 18.95 -14.47 -7.59
N LEU A 93 17.83 -14.73 -6.91
CA LEU A 93 17.61 -14.22 -5.57
C LEU A 93 18.39 -15.05 -4.55
N ASP A 94 18.96 -14.38 -3.56
CA ASP A 94 19.57 -15.03 -2.42
C ASP A 94 18.45 -15.51 -1.46
N PRO A 95 18.32 -16.83 -1.22
CA PRO A 95 17.30 -17.37 -0.33
C PRO A 95 17.33 -16.79 1.08
N TYR A 96 18.49 -16.34 1.58
CA TYR A 96 18.63 -15.77 2.93
C TYR A 96 17.98 -14.38 3.06
N PHE A 97 17.84 -13.66 1.95
CA PHE A 97 17.26 -12.31 1.92
C PHE A 97 15.92 -12.24 1.20
N THR A 98 15.42 -13.39 0.74
CA THR A 98 14.13 -13.53 0.06
C THR A 98 13.00 -13.67 1.09
N PRO A 99 11.82 -13.07 0.85
CA PRO A 99 10.66 -13.23 1.72
C PRO A 99 10.24 -14.71 1.85
N PRO A 100 9.70 -15.14 3.00
CA PRO A 100 9.14 -16.49 3.16
C PRO A 100 8.05 -16.83 2.14
N THR A 101 7.26 -15.83 1.73
CA THR A 101 6.28 -15.97 0.64
C THR A 101 6.66 -15.05 -0.50
N LEU A 102 6.92 -15.61 -1.69
CA LEU A 102 7.25 -14.83 -2.87
C LEU A 102 6.11 -14.94 -3.90
N SER A 103 5.64 -13.78 -4.37
CA SER A 103 4.66 -13.71 -5.46
C SER A 103 5.22 -12.91 -6.62
N THR A 104 5.22 -13.51 -7.80
CA THR A 104 5.51 -12.83 -9.05
C THR A 104 4.27 -12.06 -9.51
N LEU A 105 4.44 -10.77 -9.80
CA LEU A 105 3.37 -9.85 -10.17
C LEU A 105 3.21 -9.78 -11.69
N VAL A 106 2.17 -10.44 -12.19
CA VAL A 106 1.87 -10.52 -13.63
C VAL A 106 1.10 -9.31 -14.12
N ASP A 107 0.15 -8.83 -13.32
CA ASP A 107 -0.60 -7.62 -13.62
C ASP A 107 -0.99 -6.86 -12.35
N GLY A 108 -1.18 -5.55 -12.49
CA GLY A 108 -1.48 -4.63 -11.39
C GLY A 108 -0.23 -4.00 -10.77
N GLN A 109 0.93 -4.14 -11.41
CA GLN A 109 2.21 -3.58 -10.94
C GLN A 109 2.17 -2.09 -10.61
N GLN A 110 1.53 -1.30 -11.46
CA GLN A 110 1.48 0.15 -11.27
C GLN A 110 0.59 0.50 -10.07
N ARG A 111 -0.54 -0.19 -9.91
CA ARG A 111 -1.48 0.00 -8.79
C ARG A 111 -0.85 -0.35 -7.45
N LEU A 112 -0.14 -1.48 -7.38
CA LEU A 112 0.53 -1.91 -6.14
C LEU A 112 1.75 -1.03 -5.82
N ALA A 113 2.49 -0.57 -6.82
CA ALA A 113 3.55 0.41 -6.62
C ALA A 113 3.00 1.72 -6.06
N THR A 114 1.97 2.32 -6.69
CA THR A 114 1.34 3.55 -6.18
C THR A 114 0.74 3.36 -4.79
N LEU A 115 0.13 2.20 -4.52
CA LEU A 115 -0.35 1.85 -3.19
C LEU A 115 0.76 1.91 -2.13
N ALA A 116 1.92 1.32 -2.42
CA ALA A 116 3.08 1.35 -1.53
C ALA A 116 3.62 2.78 -1.33
N LEU A 117 3.65 3.60 -2.38
CA LEU A 117 4.01 5.02 -2.28
C LEU A 117 3.01 5.78 -1.39
N VAL A 118 1.71 5.62 -1.61
CA VAL A 118 0.67 6.27 -0.80
C VAL A 118 0.78 5.81 0.66
N ALA A 119 0.93 4.51 0.91
CA ALA A 119 1.06 3.96 2.26
C ALA A 119 2.29 4.52 2.98
N SER A 120 3.43 4.68 2.32
CA SER A 120 4.63 5.25 2.94
C SER A 120 4.45 6.72 3.32
N ARG A 121 3.75 7.49 2.48
CA ARG A 121 3.45 8.90 2.79
C ARG A 121 2.44 9.04 3.92
N VAL A 122 1.39 8.22 3.93
CA VAL A 122 0.40 8.18 5.02
C VAL A 122 1.06 7.76 6.33
N TYR A 123 1.91 6.72 6.29
CA TYR A 123 2.70 6.28 7.45
C TYR A 123 3.50 7.46 8.01
N TRP A 124 4.22 8.17 7.14
CA TRP A 124 5.06 9.28 7.57
C TRP A 124 4.26 10.40 8.25
N ARG A 125 3.10 10.75 7.68
CA ARG A 125 2.21 11.75 8.29
C ARG A 125 1.64 11.30 9.63
N LEU A 126 1.29 10.03 9.78
CA LEU A 126 0.89 9.47 11.07
C LEU A 126 2.04 9.49 12.08
N HIS A 127 3.26 9.17 11.64
CA HIS A 127 4.46 9.24 12.48
C HIS A 127 4.70 10.67 13.01
N GLU A 128 4.59 11.70 12.16
CA GLU A 128 4.68 13.11 12.56
C GLU A 128 3.60 13.46 13.61
N LEU A 129 2.35 13.04 13.38
CA LEU A 129 1.23 13.32 14.28
C LEU A 129 1.28 12.51 15.58
N ARG A 130 1.94 11.35 15.60
CA ARG A 130 2.11 10.51 16.80
C ARG A 130 2.76 11.26 17.95
N ALA A 131 3.50 12.33 17.66
CA ALA A 131 4.07 13.22 18.67
C ALA A 131 3.02 13.78 19.66
N ILE A 132 1.74 13.88 19.28
CA ILE A 132 0.65 14.28 20.20
C ILE A 132 0.47 13.31 21.37
N THR A 133 0.88 12.05 21.23
CA THR A 133 0.76 11.02 22.27
C THR A 133 1.79 11.14 23.40
N HIS A 134 2.66 12.16 23.35
CA HIS A 134 3.48 12.57 24.49
C HIS A 134 2.67 13.36 25.52
N ASP A 135 1.54 13.93 25.11
CA ASP A 135 0.57 14.55 26.02
C ASP A 135 -0.17 13.47 26.81
N ASP A 136 -0.37 13.71 28.12
CA ASP A 136 -1.00 12.76 29.04
C ASP A 136 -2.44 12.43 28.63
N GLU A 137 -3.19 13.40 28.12
CA GLU A 137 -4.59 13.22 27.71
C GLU A 137 -4.69 12.36 26.44
N CYS A 138 -3.64 12.34 25.61
CA CYS A 138 -3.60 11.64 24.33
C CYS A 138 -2.76 10.36 24.37
N ARG A 139 -2.15 10.03 25.50
CA ARG A 139 -1.22 8.90 25.63
C ARG A 139 -1.82 7.57 25.17
N THR A 140 -3.11 7.35 25.46
CA THR A 140 -3.80 6.10 25.11
C THR A 140 -4.09 5.95 23.61
N LEU A 141 -3.97 7.02 22.82
CA LEU A 141 -4.08 6.95 21.36
C LEU A 141 -2.86 6.31 20.70
N ARG A 142 -1.75 6.13 21.43
CA ARG A 142 -0.51 5.55 20.91
C ARG A 142 -0.74 4.19 20.27
N ASP A 143 -1.53 3.33 20.91
CA ASP A 143 -1.83 2.00 20.37
C ASP A 143 -2.63 2.08 19.06
N VAL A 144 -3.49 3.09 18.90
CA VAL A 144 -4.26 3.31 17.67
C VAL A 144 -3.33 3.76 16.53
N PHE A 145 -2.37 4.65 16.82
CA PHE A 145 -1.33 5.02 15.86
C PHE A 145 -0.50 3.81 15.45
N ASP A 146 0.02 3.07 16.41
CA ASP A 146 0.95 1.96 16.18
C ASP A 146 0.29 0.86 15.33
N GLN A 147 -0.97 0.51 15.62
CA GLN A 147 -1.72 -0.47 14.81
C GLN A 147 -1.86 -0.06 13.33
N HIS A 148 -2.18 1.21 13.05
CA HIS A 148 -2.34 1.67 11.67
C HIS A 148 -1.00 1.82 10.97
N MET A 149 0.02 2.30 11.68
CA MET A 149 1.37 2.43 11.16
C MET A 149 1.97 1.07 10.82
N ASP A 150 1.79 0.05 11.66
CA ASP A 150 2.23 -1.32 11.37
C ASP A 150 1.55 -1.89 10.11
N ALA A 151 0.23 -1.69 9.99
CA ALA A 151 -0.51 -2.14 8.81
C ALA A 151 -0.04 -1.44 7.53
N LEU A 152 0.23 -0.13 7.57
CA LEU A 152 0.78 0.62 6.45
C LEU A 152 2.21 0.19 6.12
N LEU A 153 3.03 -0.09 7.14
CA LEU A 153 4.40 -0.54 6.94
C LEU A 153 4.48 -1.90 6.26
N ASN A 154 3.49 -2.78 6.49
CA ASN A 154 3.37 -4.07 5.80
C ASN A 154 2.98 -3.94 4.32
N ILE A 155 2.40 -2.80 3.91
CA ILE A 155 2.20 -2.48 2.48
C ILE A 155 3.53 -2.07 1.84
N CYS A 156 4.41 -1.42 2.59
CA CYS A 156 5.69 -0.90 2.10
C CYS A 156 6.84 -1.91 2.17
N SER A 157 6.74 -2.91 3.05
CA SER A 157 7.83 -3.82 3.37
C SER A 157 7.38 -5.18 3.86
N PHE A 158 8.27 -6.16 3.74
CA PHE A 158 8.17 -7.42 4.49
C PHE A 158 9.29 -7.52 5.53
N SER A 159 9.09 -8.41 6.51
CA SER A 159 10.02 -8.72 7.58
C SER A 159 10.64 -10.11 7.39
N LEU A 160 11.98 -10.18 7.47
CA LEU A 160 12.73 -11.45 7.51
C LEU A 160 12.74 -12.08 8.91
N ARG A 161 12.14 -11.43 9.92
CA ARG A 161 12.10 -11.81 11.35
C ARG A 161 13.46 -11.96 12.04
N SER A 162 14.56 -11.88 11.29
CA SER A 162 15.94 -12.00 11.76
C SER A 162 16.87 -11.18 10.86
N GLY A 163 18.09 -10.95 11.35
CA GLY A 163 19.11 -10.16 10.65
C GLY A 163 18.90 -8.65 10.76
N PHE A 164 19.95 -7.90 10.46
CA PHE A 164 19.88 -6.45 10.29
C PHE A 164 20.28 -6.11 8.86
N PRO A 165 19.50 -5.30 8.14
CA PRO A 165 18.17 -4.80 8.50
C PRO A 165 17.12 -5.92 8.49
N TRP A 166 16.11 -5.90 9.37
CA TRP A 166 15.08 -6.96 9.41
C TRP A 166 13.92 -6.73 8.45
N ARG A 167 13.76 -5.51 7.92
CA ARG A 167 12.76 -5.16 6.89
C ARG A 167 13.39 -4.89 5.53
N ARG A 168 12.62 -5.17 4.49
CA ARG A 168 13.00 -4.98 3.08
C ARG A 168 11.84 -4.40 2.29
N PRO A 169 12.08 -3.65 1.19
CA PRO A 169 11.01 -3.18 0.31
C PRO A 169 10.09 -4.32 -0.11
N ILE A 170 8.78 -4.06 -0.08
CA ILE A 170 7.76 -5.07 -0.41
C ILE A 170 7.92 -5.61 -1.83
N MET A 171 8.43 -4.78 -2.73
CA MET A 171 8.48 -5.04 -4.16
C MET A 171 9.86 -4.72 -4.71
N ILE A 172 10.33 -5.56 -5.63
CA ILE A 172 11.54 -5.35 -6.43
C ILE A 172 11.27 -5.60 -7.91
N HIS A 173 12.09 -5.02 -8.78
CA HIS A 173 12.06 -5.32 -10.21
C HIS A 173 13.21 -6.27 -10.59
N GLY A 174 12.90 -7.49 -11.02
CA GLY A 174 13.88 -8.56 -11.28
C GLY A 174 14.86 -8.34 -12.44
N ARG A 175 14.85 -7.14 -13.04
CA ARG A 175 15.85 -6.67 -14.01
C ARG A 175 16.93 -5.80 -13.37
N PHE A 176 16.56 -5.04 -12.34
CA PHE A 176 17.36 -3.96 -11.80
C PHE A 176 17.73 -4.20 -10.34
N ASP A 177 16.95 -5.02 -9.64
CA ASP A 177 17.00 -5.16 -8.19
C ASP A 177 17.02 -6.63 -7.76
N SER A 178 17.58 -6.84 -6.57
CA SER A 178 17.42 -8.05 -5.77
C SER A 178 17.35 -7.67 -4.29
N TRP A 179 16.77 -8.52 -3.45
CA TRP A 179 16.87 -8.34 -2.00
C TRP A 179 18.26 -8.78 -1.53
N HIS A 180 18.89 -7.95 -0.70
CA HIS A 180 20.28 -8.12 -0.30
C HIS A 180 20.47 -7.92 1.21
N GLU A 181 21.61 -8.37 1.73
CA GLU A 181 22.05 -8.14 3.11
C GLU A 181 22.08 -6.64 3.43
N HIS A 182 22.68 -5.85 2.55
CA HIS A 182 22.89 -4.42 2.74
C HIS A 182 21.75 -3.56 2.20
N ALA A 183 20.50 -3.99 2.30
CA ALA A 183 19.36 -3.28 1.69
C ALA A 183 19.15 -1.82 2.14
N LEU A 184 19.74 -1.41 3.27
CA LEU A 184 19.74 -0.01 3.69
C LEU A 184 20.96 0.79 3.21
N SER A 185 21.85 0.21 2.42
CA SER A 185 22.94 0.95 1.78
C SER A 185 22.43 1.71 0.55
N GLY A 186 22.98 2.90 0.32
CA GLY A 186 22.63 3.72 -0.86
C GLY A 186 22.95 3.00 -2.16
N GLY A 187 22.09 3.11 -3.17
CA GLY A 187 22.33 2.58 -4.51
C GLY A 187 22.20 1.06 -4.66
N VAL A 188 21.66 0.35 -3.66
CA VAL A 188 21.40 -1.10 -3.75
C VAL A 188 20.20 -1.40 -4.66
N TYR A 189 19.19 -0.56 -4.60
CA TYR A 189 18.02 -0.65 -5.47
C TYR A 189 18.14 0.39 -6.58
N GLN A 190 17.91 -0.03 -7.82
CA GLN A 190 18.03 0.80 -9.02
C GLN A 190 16.66 1.17 -9.60
N SER A 191 15.62 0.34 -9.41
CA SER A 191 14.28 0.74 -9.83
C SER A 191 13.74 1.83 -8.89
N ALA A 192 13.11 2.85 -9.47
CA ALA A 192 12.71 4.05 -8.72
C ALA A 192 11.82 3.75 -7.51
N VAL A 193 10.88 2.80 -7.64
CA VAL A 193 9.98 2.41 -6.54
C VAL A 193 10.73 1.69 -5.43
N SER A 194 11.56 0.71 -5.77
CA SER A 194 12.31 -0.09 -4.79
C SER A 194 13.36 0.76 -4.07
N ASP A 195 14.02 1.65 -4.80
CA ASP A 195 14.96 2.64 -4.25
C ASP A 195 14.26 3.58 -3.27
N TYR A 196 13.15 4.19 -3.66
CA TYR A 196 12.36 5.04 -2.78
C TYR A 196 11.90 4.30 -1.51
N LEU A 197 11.39 3.08 -1.63
CA LEU A 197 10.98 2.27 -0.48
C LEU A 197 12.17 1.89 0.41
N GLY A 198 13.33 1.59 -0.17
CA GLY A 198 14.58 1.35 0.57
C GLY A 198 15.03 2.59 1.35
N GLN A 199 14.96 3.77 0.75
CA GLN A 199 15.25 5.05 1.41
C GLN A 199 14.25 5.35 2.54
N PHE A 200 12.95 5.12 2.30
CA PHE A 200 11.92 5.22 3.34
C PHE A 200 12.22 4.33 4.55
N LEU A 201 12.53 3.05 4.33
CA LEU A 201 12.87 2.12 5.41
C LEU A 201 14.15 2.53 6.14
N ARG A 202 15.14 3.05 5.42
CA ARG A 202 16.36 3.59 6.02
C ARG A 202 16.06 4.74 6.97
N THR A 203 15.26 5.71 6.52
CA THR A 203 14.85 6.85 7.34
C THR A 203 14.19 6.40 8.64
N LEU A 204 13.32 5.39 8.60
CA LEU A 204 12.70 4.83 9.80
C LEU A 204 13.68 4.17 10.76
N MET A 205 14.77 3.61 10.25
CA MET A 205 15.75 2.88 11.06
C MET A 205 16.90 3.76 11.55
N THR A 206 17.05 4.98 11.00
CA THR A 206 18.11 5.93 11.36
C THR A 206 17.58 7.22 12.01
N ASP A 207 16.32 7.26 12.42
CA ASP A 207 15.65 8.46 12.99
C ASP A 207 15.83 9.75 12.16
N ALA A 208 15.88 9.63 10.83
CA ALA A 208 15.99 10.80 9.96
C ALA A 208 14.64 11.54 9.84
N LEU A 209 14.67 12.86 9.58
CA LEU A 209 13.50 13.76 9.65
C LEU A 209 12.40 13.54 8.61
N LYS A 210 12.70 12.97 7.44
CA LYS A 210 11.75 12.64 6.37
C LYS A 210 12.45 11.75 5.32
N PRO A 211 11.75 10.82 4.65
CA PRO A 211 12.31 10.07 3.55
C PRO A 211 12.76 11.05 2.46
N PRO A 212 14.05 11.06 2.09
CA PRO A 212 14.50 11.90 1.00
C PRO A 212 13.79 11.49 -0.29
N VAL A 213 13.51 12.49 -1.12
CA VAL A 213 13.00 12.29 -2.48
C VAL A 213 14.00 12.98 -3.37
N ASP A 214 14.71 12.21 -4.19
CA ASP A 214 15.60 12.78 -5.20
C ASP A 214 14.77 13.64 -6.17
N PRO A 215 15.02 14.97 -6.27
CA PRO A 215 14.26 15.83 -7.16
C PRO A 215 14.40 15.47 -8.64
N SER A 216 15.47 14.76 -9.01
CA SER A 216 15.68 14.26 -10.37
C SER A 216 14.97 12.94 -10.65
N SER A 217 14.45 12.27 -9.61
CA SER A 217 13.70 11.04 -9.75
C SER A 217 12.35 11.27 -10.41
N PHE A 218 11.98 10.36 -11.31
CA PHE A 218 10.64 10.27 -11.91
C PHE A 218 9.52 10.20 -10.85
N LEU A 219 9.81 9.73 -9.63
CA LEU A 219 8.81 9.67 -8.56
C LEU A 219 8.61 10.99 -7.83
N ALA A 220 9.51 11.97 -7.94
CA ALA A 220 9.40 13.25 -7.27
C ALA A 220 8.04 13.95 -7.47
N PRO A 221 7.52 14.12 -8.71
CA PRO A 221 6.21 14.72 -8.92
C PRO A 221 5.07 13.91 -8.30
N HIS A 222 5.17 12.57 -8.30
CA HIS A 222 4.16 11.71 -7.69
C HIS A 222 4.15 11.80 -6.17
N ILE A 223 5.31 11.82 -5.53
CA ILE A 223 5.39 12.01 -4.07
C ILE A 223 4.88 13.40 -3.70
N ALA A 224 5.21 14.43 -4.48
CA ALA A 224 4.68 15.78 -4.28
C ALA A 224 3.14 15.82 -4.45
N MET A 225 2.59 15.10 -5.42
CA MET A 225 1.14 14.97 -5.61
C MET A 225 0.46 14.30 -4.42
N ILE A 226 1.02 13.20 -3.93
CA ILE A 226 0.49 12.51 -2.73
C ILE A 226 0.58 13.43 -1.52
N ASP A 227 1.71 14.12 -1.31
CA ASP A 227 1.88 15.06 -0.20
C ASP A 227 0.90 16.24 -0.28
N ARG A 228 0.54 16.72 -1.47
CA ARG A 228 -0.51 17.74 -1.66
C ARG A 228 -1.87 17.22 -1.22
N TRP A 229 -2.28 16.04 -1.66
CA TRP A 229 -3.53 15.40 -1.21
C TRP A 229 -3.55 15.21 0.31
N LEU A 230 -2.46 14.73 0.90
CA LEU A 230 -2.36 14.56 2.34
C LEU A 230 -2.44 15.88 3.11
N ASN A 231 -1.89 16.97 2.56
CA ASN A 231 -2.08 18.30 3.13
C ASN A 231 -3.55 18.73 3.08
N VAL A 232 -4.24 18.56 1.95
CA VAL A 232 -5.69 18.85 1.85
C VAL A 232 -6.49 18.05 2.87
N ILE A 233 -6.15 16.76 3.04
CA ILE A 233 -6.78 15.87 4.01
C ILE A 233 -6.57 16.37 5.45
N THR A 234 -5.35 16.75 5.83
CA THR A 234 -5.02 17.09 7.22
C THR A 234 -5.40 18.52 7.61
N THR A 235 -5.48 19.45 6.66
CA THR A 235 -5.88 20.83 6.93
C THR A 235 -7.38 21.07 6.80
N ALA A 236 -8.11 20.15 6.15
CA ALA A 236 -9.51 20.31 5.76
C ALA A 236 -9.79 21.67 5.08
N ASP A 237 -8.79 22.24 4.41
CA ASP A 237 -8.88 23.53 3.76
C ASP A 237 -9.65 23.39 2.43
N HIS A 238 -10.92 23.79 2.44
CA HIS A 238 -11.82 23.74 1.28
C HIS A 238 -11.48 24.75 0.18
N SER A 239 -10.45 25.59 0.35
CA SER A 239 -10.09 26.64 -0.62
C SER A 239 -9.47 26.12 -1.93
N THR A 240 -9.04 24.86 -1.97
CA THR A 240 -8.28 24.30 -3.11
C THR A 240 -9.13 23.69 -4.22
N GLY A 241 -10.47 23.64 -4.07
CA GLY A 241 -11.37 23.02 -5.04
C GLY A 241 -11.40 21.48 -5.01
N GLU A 242 -10.44 20.85 -4.34
CA GLU A 242 -10.46 19.42 -3.97
C GLU A 242 -11.09 19.29 -2.57
N SER A 243 -12.40 19.00 -2.50
CA SER A 243 -13.07 18.90 -1.20
C SER A 243 -12.89 17.51 -0.58
N TYR A 244 -12.24 17.48 0.59
CA TYR A 244 -12.31 16.37 1.52
C TYR A 244 -13.30 16.68 2.65
N VAL A 245 -13.65 15.66 3.43
CA VAL A 245 -14.59 15.80 4.56
C VAL A 245 -13.95 16.53 5.72
N THR A 246 -14.77 17.08 6.61
CA THR A 246 -14.30 17.71 7.86
C THR A 246 -14.33 16.73 9.03
N ALA A 247 -13.56 17.01 10.07
CA ALA A 247 -13.43 16.12 11.23
C ALA A 247 -14.77 15.92 11.97
N TRP A 248 -15.60 16.97 12.09
CA TRP A 248 -16.92 16.86 12.71
C TRP A 248 -17.94 16.08 11.84
N THR A 249 -17.79 16.13 10.51
CA THR A 249 -18.62 15.32 9.60
C THR A 249 -18.27 13.83 9.77
N ILE A 250 -16.98 13.50 9.86
CA ILE A 250 -16.50 12.14 10.14
C ILE A 250 -17.10 11.59 11.44
N ARG A 251 -17.19 12.38 12.51
CA ARG A 251 -17.78 11.94 13.78
C ARG A 251 -19.20 11.41 13.60
N SER A 252 -20.03 12.16 12.86
CA SER A 252 -21.44 11.82 12.64
C SER A 252 -21.61 10.59 11.73
N GLY A 253 -20.72 10.45 10.74
CA GLY A 253 -20.79 9.39 9.73
C GLY A 253 -20.09 8.10 10.13
N LEU A 254 -18.87 8.17 10.67
CA LEU A 254 -17.91 7.06 10.75
C LEU A 254 -17.61 6.57 12.17
N SER A 255 -18.33 7.04 13.20
CA SER A 255 -18.17 6.56 14.59
C SER A 255 -18.35 5.04 14.75
N TYR A 256 -19.01 4.38 13.78
CA TYR A 256 -19.17 2.93 13.75
C TYR A 256 -17.94 2.16 13.25
N LEU A 257 -17.01 2.80 12.54
CA LEU A 257 -15.85 2.14 11.92
C LEU A 257 -14.79 1.73 12.94
N ASP A 258 -14.59 2.57 13.96
CA ASP A 258 -13.65 2.30 15.04
C ASP A 258 -14.15 2.89 16.34
N ARG A 259 -14.79 2.02 17.12
CA ARG A 259 -15.32 2.40 18.43
C ARG A 259 -14.20 2.81 19.38
N GLN A 260 -12.99 2.27 19.27
CA GLN A 260 -11.90 2.61 20.19
C GLN A 260 -11.45 4.06 19.98
N LEU A 261 -11.36 4.50 18.72
CA LEU A 261 -11.01 5.89 18.42
C LEU A 261 -12.12 6.87 18.82
N PHE A 262 -13.37 6.61 18.40
CA PHE A 262 -14.45 7.59 18.53
C PHE A 262 -15.12 7.65 19.92
N ILE A 263 -14.73 6.78 20.86
CA ILE A 263 -15.10 6.93 22.29
C ILE A 263 -14.05 7.70 23.09
N HIS A 264 -12.88 7.98 22.52
CA HIS A 264 -11.80 8.64 23.24
C HIS A 264 -12.17 10.11 23.55
N PRO A 265 -12.13 10.56 24.83
CA PRO A 265 -12.60 11.90 25.21
C PRO A 265 -11.91 13.04 24.45
N ALA A 266 -10.57 12.98 24.30
CA ALA A 266 -9.82 14.00 23.56
C ALA A 266 -10.25 14.08 22.09
N ILE A 267 -10.59 12.95 21.46
CA ILE A 267 -11.08 12.91 20.07
C ILE A 267 -12.47 13.51 20.01
N ILE A 268 -13.37 13.11 20.90
CA ILE A 268 -14.74 13.63 21.00
C ILE A 268 -14.74 15.16 21.13
N ALA A 269 -13.89 15.70 21.99
CA ALA A 269 -13.74 17.13 22.21
C ALA A 269 -13.15 17.81 20.96
N ALA A 270 -12.07 17.26 20.40
CA ALA A 270 -11.39 17.85 19.24
C ALA A 270 -12.29 17.90 17.99
N VAL A 271 -13.17 16.92 17.78
CA VAL A 271 -14.04 16.84 16.59
C VAL A 271 -15.45 17.39 16.81
N ALA A 272 -15.68 18.17 17.87
CA ALA A 272 -16.96 18.80 18.17
C ALA A 272 -17.30 19.98 17.24
N GLY A 273 -16.30 20.62 16.65
CA GLY A 273 -16.48 21.79 15.78
C GLY A 273 -15.15 22.28 15.20
N PRO A 274 -15.15 23.39 14.44
CA PRO A 274 -13.94 23.94 13.83
C PRO A 274 -12.96 24.47 14.89
N THR A 275 -11.65 24.32 14.64
CA THR A 275 -10.57 24.89 15.45
C THR A 275 -9.81 25.94 14.65
N GLY A 276 -9.54 27.11 15.27
CA GLY A 276 -8.84 28.21 14.60
C GLY A 276 -7.31 28.18 14.71
N ASP A 277 -6.77 27.55 15.75
CA ASP A 277 -5.33 27.52 16.03
C ASP A 277 -4.68 26.24 15.51
N ARG A 278 -3.78 26.37 14.52
CA ARG A 278 -3.07 25.26 13.87
C ARG A 278 -2.07 24.56 14.77
N ASP A 279 -1.59 25.22 15.83
CA ASP A 279 -0.61 24.64 16.75
C ASP A 279 -1.29 23.92 17.94
N SER A 280 -2.59 24.15 18.11
CA SER A 280 -3.38 23.52 19.15
C SER A 280 -3.39 21.99 19.04
N ILE A 281 -3.49 21.33 20.20
CA ILE A 281 -3.66 19.87 20.27
C ILE A 281 -4.95 19.46 19.54
N SER A 282 -6.03 20.24 19.69
CA SER A 282 -7.31 19.99 19.02
C SER A 282 -7.17 19.97 17.49
N TYR A 283 -6.45 20.94 16.90
CA TYR A 283 -6.21 20.95 15.46
C TYR A 283 -5.41 19.72 15.00
N ARG A 284 -4.36 19.35 15.74
CA ARG A 284 -3.57 18.14 15.44
C ARG A 284 -4.39 16.85 15.60
N LEU A 285 -5.30 16.79 16.56
CA LEU A 285 -6.24 15.68 16.73
C LEU A 285 -7.27 15.63 15.59
N GLN A 286 -7.74 16.78 15.08
CA GLN A 286 -8.59 16.81 13.89
C GLN A 286 -7.85 16.28 12.65
N ALA A 287 -6.61 16.76 12.43
CA ALA A 287 -5.74 16.26 11.36
C ALA A 287 -5.52 14.75 11.47
N PHE A 288 -5.30 14.24 12.68
CA PHE A 288 -5.20 12.82 12.96
C PHE A 288 -6.49 12.07 12.58
N VAL A 289 -7.67 12.51 13.02
CA VAL A 289 -8.95 11.85 12.70
C VAL A 289 -9.21 11.81 11.19
N LEU A 290 -8.87 12.89 10.47
CA LEU A 290 -9.03 12.98 9.02
C LEU A 290 -8.11 11.99 8.28
N LEU A 291 -6.84 11.96 8.68
CA LEU A 291 -5.83 11.05 8.12
C LEU A 291 -6.10 9.60 8.52
N TRP A 292 -6.59 9.37 9.74
CA TRP A 292 -7.02 8.07 10.22
C TRP A 292 -8.18 7.54 9.39
N ALA A 293 -9.19 8.36 9.09
CA ALA A 293 -10.32 7.94 8.25
C ALA A 293 -9.87 7.56 6.84
N PHE A 294 -8.90 8.30 6.28
CA PHE A 294 -8.26 7.95 5.01
C PHE A 294 -7.52 6.61 5.10
N ALA A 295 -6.64 6.45 6.10
CA ALA A 295 -5.83 5.23 6.29
C ALA A 295 -6.71 4.00 6.56
N HIS A 296 -7.71 4.12 7.41
CA HIS A 296 -8.67 3.07 7.72
C HIS A 296 -9.46 2.66 6.49
N THR A 297 -9.93 3.63 5.69
CA THR A 297 -10.63 3.37 4.43
C THR A 297 -9.73 2.64 3.44
N LEU A 298 -8.49 3.13 3.26
CA LEU A 298 -7.50 2.48 2.42
C LEU A 298 -7.27 1.02 2.84
N LEU A 299 -7.10 0.77 4.14
CA LEU A 299 -6.79 -0.55 4.67
C LEU A 299 -7.98 -1.52 4.62
N ARG A 300 -9.17 -1.08 5.02
CA ARG A 300 -10.31 -1.97 5.31
C ARG A 300 -11.48 -1.87 4.33
N ARG A 301 -11.52 -0.84 3.49
CA ARG A 301 -12.65 -0.56 2.58
C ARG A 301 -12.23 -0.48 1.12
N CYS A 302 -10.96 -0.25 0.86
CA CYS A 302 -10.38 -0.46 -0.45
C CYS A 302 -9.93 -1.92 -0.61
N CYS A 303 -10.16 -2.47 -1.80
CA CYS A 303 -9.88 -3.87 -2.11
C CYS A 303 -9.32 -4.05 -3.52
N PHE A 304 -8.75 -5.22 -3.75
CA PHE A 304 -8.38 -5.75 -5.06
C PHE A 304 -9.09 -7.07 -5.30
N VAL A 305 -9.38 -7.36 -6.57
CA VAL A 305 -9.68 -8.72 -6.99
C VAL A 305 -8.36 -9.44 -7.24
N VAL A 306 -7.94 -10.30 -6.31
CA VAL A 306 -6.69 -11.05 -6.40
C VAL A 306 -6.93 -12.35 -7.16
N ILE A 307 -6.26 -12.48 -8.30
CA ILE A 307 -6.32 -13.65 -9.16
C ILE A 307 -5.02 -14.44 -8.99
N THR A 308 -5.15 -15.70 -8.60
CA THR A 308 -4.03 -16.62 -8.39
C THR A 308 -4.31 -17.92 -9.15
N PRO A 309 -3.61 -18.16 -10.28
CA PRO A 309 -3.62 -19.43 -10.95
C PRO A 309 -3.07 -20.53 -10.02
N THR A 310 -3.74 -21.68 -9.97
CA THR A 310 -3.39 -22.78 -9.05
C THR A 310 -2.57 -23.88 -9.71
N THR A 311 -2.48 -23.87 -11.05
CA THR A 311 -1.75 -24.88 -11.82
C THR A 311 -0.78 -24.22 -12.79
N GLU A 312 0.29 -24.94 -13.15
CA GLU A 312 1.29 -24.50 -14.12
C GLU A 312 0.67 -24.15 -15.48
N ARG A 313 -0.27 -24.97 -15.95
CA ARG A 313 -1.01 -24.72 -17.20
C ARG A 313 -1.90 -23.48 -17.14
N ALA A 314 -2.56 -23.23 -16.01
CA ALA A 314 -3.36 -22.01 -15.81
C ALA A 314 -2.50 -20.77 -15.87
N MET A 315 -1.35 -20.85 -15.20
CA MET A 315 -0.35 -19.80 -15.17
C MET A 315 0.22 -19.53 -16.57
N GLU A 316 0.58 -20.56 -17.34
CA GLU A 316 1.00 -20.40 -18.74
C GLU A 316 -0.08 -19.74 -19.60
N SER A 317 -1.35 -20.14 -19.41
CA SER A 317 -2.49 -19.55 -20.15
C SER A 317 -2.66 -18.06 -19.83
N VAL A 318 -2.57 -17.69 -18.54
CA VAL A 318 -2.64 -16.29 -18.10
C VAL A 318 -1.46 -15.47 -18.64
N LEU A 319 -0.25 -16.04 -18.60
CA LEU A 319 0.94 -15.41 -19.18
C LEU A 319 0.82 -15.25 -20.69
N GLU A 320 0.23 -16.21 -21.40
CA GLU A 320 0.05 -16.14 -22.86
C GLU A 320 -0.94 -15.04 -23.25
N VAL A 321 -2.09 -14.95 -22.56
CA VAL A 321 -3.05 -13.85 -22.78
C VAL A 321 -2.36 -12.51 -22.54
N ARG A 322 -1.61 -12.38 -21.44
CA ARG A 322 -0.93 -11.11 -21.13
C ARG A 322 0.16 -10.77 -22.16
N ARG A 323 0.90 -11.76 -22.68
CA ARG A 323 1.86 -11.54 -23.78
C ARG A 323 1.19 -11.00 -25.03
N ARG A 324 0.00 -11.50 -25.37
CA ARG A 324 -0.76 -11.02 -26.53
C ARG A 324 -1.23 -9.57 -26.33
N GLU A 325 -1.72 -9.23 -25.14
CA GLU A 325 -2.11 -7.85 -24.81
C GLU A 325 -0.92 -6.88 -24.88
N LEU A 326 0.22 -7.24 -24.31
CA LEU A 326 1.43 -6.41 -24.36
C LEU A 326 1.92 -6.20 -25.80
N ALA A 327 1.90 -7.24 -26.63
CA ALA A 327 2.27 -7.12 -28.04
C ALA A 327 1.31 -6.22 -28.84
N GLN A 328 0.05 -6.09 -28.40
CA GLN A 328 -0.91 -5.16 -28.99
C GLN A 328 -0.72 -3.73 -28.48
N GLU A 329 -0.37 -3.55 -27.19
CA GLU A 329 -0.03 -2.25 -26.59
C GLU A 329 1.23 -1.65 -27.24
N ASP A 330 2.24 -2.46 -27.58
CA ASP A 330 3.49 -1.99 -28.19
C ASP A 330 3.37 -1.70 -29.71
N ALA A 331 2.29 -2.13 -30.35
CA ALA A 331 2.05 -1.97 -31.78
C ALA A 331 1.15 -0.78 -32.15
N GLY A 332 0.63 -0.04 -31.16
CA GLY A 332 -0.26 1.12 -31.34
C GLY A 332 0.35 2.42 -30.84
#